data_AF-A0A8J7CUR5-F1
#
_entry.id   AF-A0A8J7CUR5-F1
#
_cell.length_a   1.000
_cell.length_b   1.000
_cell.length_c   1.000
_cell.angle_alpha   90.00
_cell.angle_beta   90.00
_cell.angle_gamma   90.00
#
_symmetry.space_group_name_H-M   'P 1'
#
loop_
_entity.id
_entity.type
_entity.pdbx_description
1 polymer ?
#
loop_
_entity_poly.entity_id
_entity_poly.type
_entity_poly.pdbx_seq_one_letter_code
_entity_poly.pdbx_strand_id
1 'polypeptide(L)'
;MSLGVKDALDAFQAQNAAADRLWAYFSAVSLAVAGYAVSQGAALGPLKGGAIALGYLAFCINNNIALGAAQALLVSLARAAREAARAEGLPLDIRALAVGFVRGGQAVMAAAVLAGLIAVGGVLG
;
A
#
# COMPACT_ATOMS: atom_id res chain seq x y z
N MET A 1 31.83 9.71 -6.72
CA MET A 1 31.60 9.96 -5.28
C MET A 1 30.85 8.75 -4.75
N SER A 2 31.45 7.95 -3.88
CA SER A 2 30.70 6.89 -3.18
C SER A 2 29.67 7.57 -2.29
N LEU A 3 28.39 7.26 -2.46
CA LEU A 3 27.36 7.62 -1.47
C LEU A 3 27.84 7.09 -0.13
N GLY A 4 28.00 7.99 0.85
CA GLY A 4 28.33 7.56 2.21
C GLY A 4 27.18 6.71 2.76
N VAL A 5 27.47 5.82 3.70
CA VAL A 5 26.44 4.98 4.36
C VAL A 5 25.29 5.82 4.90
N LYS A 6 25.59 7.03 5.40
CA LYS A 6 24.59 8.00 5.87
C LYS A 6 23.64 8.44 4.75
N ASP A 7 24.15 8.84 3.59
CA ASP A 7 23.31 9.31 2.49
C ASP A 7 22.39 8.20 1.96
N ALA A 8 22.91 6.97 1.91
CA ALA A 8 22.12 5.79 1.54
C ALA A 8 21.03 5.46 2.57
N LEU A 9 21.32 5.64 3.85
CA LEU A 9 20.35 5.50 4.94
C LEU A 9 19.26 6.56 4.90
N ASP A 10 19.64 7.82 4.71
CA ASP A 10 18.71 8.94 4.62
C ASP A 10 17.77 8.77 3.42
N ALA A 11 18.29 8.33 2.27
CA ALA A 11 17.49 8.00 1.10
C ALA A 11 16.52 6.82 1.38
N PHE A 12 16.99 5.77 2.05
CA PHE A 12 16.15 4.63 2.44
C PHE A 12 15.00 5.08 3.37
N GLN A 13 15.29 5.90 4.38
CA GLN A 13 14.27 6.40 5.32
C GLN A 13 13.25 7.31 4.63
N ALA A 14 13.71 8.21 3.76
CA ALA A 14 12.82 9.07 2.98
C ALA A 14 11.88 8.25 2.08
N GLN A 15 12.40 7.20 1.45
CA GLN A 15 11.59 6.30 0.63
C GLN A 15 10.62 5.45 1.47
N ASN A 16 11.03 5.00 2.66
CA ASN A 16 10.15 4.27 3.57
C ASN A 16 8.96 5.15 3.98
N ALA A 17 9.22 6.40 4.35
CA ALA A 17 8.16 7.37 4.68
C ALA A 17 7.22 7.64 3.48
N ALA A 18 7.73 7.63 2.26
CA ALA A 18 6.90 7.73 1.07
C ALA A 18 6.00 6.50 0.87
N ALA A 19 6.51 5.29 1.09
CA ALA A 19 5.72 4.06 1.05
C ALA A 19 4.65 4.03 2.16
N ASP A 20 4.98 4.49 3.38
CA ASP A 20 4.05 4.59 4.50
C ASP A 20 2.88 5.53 4.19
N ARG A 21 3.12 6.64 3.50
CA ARG A 21 2.05 7.55 3.04
C ARG A 21 1.08 6.87 2.07
N LEU A 22 1.58 6.04 1.16
CA LEU A 22 0.72 5.29 0.24
C LEU A 22 -0.19 4.31 0.99
N TRP A 23 0.34 3.66 2.03
CA TRP A 23 -0.44 2.81 2.95
C TRP A 23 -1.47 3.61 3.74
N ALA A 24 -1.12 4.81 4.22
CA ALA A 24 -2.03 5.68 4.94
C ALA A 24 -3.21 6.11 4.05
N TYR A 25 -2.94 6.52 2.80
CA TYR A 25 -4.00 6.86 1.84
C TYR A 25 -4.89 5.67 1.51
N PHE A 26 -4.30 4.50 1.28
CA PHE A 26 -5.06 3.28 1.06
C PHE A 26 -5.99 2.97 2.23
N SER A 27 -5.46 3.02 3.46
CA SER A 27 -6.21 2.73 4.68
C SER A 27 -7.35 3.72 4.90
N ALA A 28 -7.10 5.02 4.71
CA ALA A 28 -8.10 6.07 4.86
C ALA A 28 -9.25 5.92 3.86
N VAL A 29 -8.96 5.70 2.58
CA VAL A 29 -9.98 5.51 1.54
C VAL A 29 -10.75 4.21 1.77
N SER A 30 -10.06 3.12 2.12
CA SER A 30 -10.69 1.83 2.42
C SER A 30 -11.68 1.92 3.58
N LEU A 31 -11.27 2.60 4.67
CA LEU A 31 -12.13 2.83 5.82
C LEU A 31 -13.32 3.74 5.47
N ALA A 32 -13.12 4.76 4.64
CA ALA A 32 -14.19 5.64 4.18
C ALA A 32 -15.23 4.88 3.34
N VAL A 33 -14.78 4.02 2.42
CA VAL A 33 -15.68 3.18 1.60
C VAL A 33 -16.45 2.18 2.46
N ALA A 34 -15.76 1.48 3.36
CA ALA A 34 -16.40 0.55 4.28
C ALA A 34 -17.40 1.26 5.21
N GLY A 35 -17.00 2.38 5.81
CA GLY A 35 -17.85 3.18 6.69
C GLY A 35 -19.08 3.75 5.98
N TYR A 36 -18.93 4.19 4.73
CA TYR A 36 -20.05 4.63 3.90
C TYR A 36 -21.02 3.47 3.58
N ALA A 37 -20.48 2.29 3.26
CA ALA A 37 -21.31 1.13 2.99
C ALA A 37 -22.14 0.74 4.23
N VAL A 38 -21.49 0.68 5.39
CA VAL A 38 -22.16 0.37 6.67
C VAL A 38 -23.20 1.42 7.03
N SER A 39 -22.92 2.71 6.82
CA SER A 39 -23.87 3.77 7.17
C SER A 39 -25.12 3.80 6.30
N GLN A 40 -25.00 3.38 5.03
CA GLN A 40 -26.15 3.28 4.12
C GLN A 40 -26.97 2.00 4.32
N GLY A 41 -26.33 0.89 4.71
CA GLY A 41 -27.01 -0.39 4.92
C GLY A 41 -27.85 -0.81 3.70
N ALA A 42 -29.12 -1.16 3.95
CA ALA A 42 -30.08 -1.55 2.90
C ALA A 42 -30.40 -0.43 1.88
N ALA A 43 -30.15 0.83 2.21
CA ALA A 43 -30.37 1.94 1.27
C ALA A 43 -29.29 2.02 0.17
N LEU A 44 -28.21 1.23 0.31
CA LEU A 44 -27.15 1.10 -0.68
C LEU A 44 -27.60 0.17 -1.82
N GLY A 45 -28.48 0.67 -2.69
CA GLY A 45 -28.94 -0.09 -3.85
C GLY A 45 -27.81 -0.51 -4.80
N PRO A 46 -28.04 -1.55 -5.63
CA PRO A 46 -27.00 -2.24 -6.40
C PRO A 46 -26.25 -1.34 -7.37
N LEU A 47 -26.92 -0.35 -7.99
CA LEU A 47 -26.28 0.61 -8.89
C LEU A 47 -25.27 1.51 -8.16
N LYS A 48 -25.63 2.02 -6.98
CA LYS A 48 -24.73 2.88 -6.17
C LYS A 48 -23.58 2.06 -5.61
N GLY A 49 -23.86 0.87 -5.08
CA GLY A 49 -22.85 -0.07 -4.60
C GLY A 49 -21.86 -0.45 -5.70
N GLY A 50 -22.35 -0.77 -6.91
CA GLY A 50 -21.52 -1.08 -8.07
C GLY A 50 -20.63 0.08 -8.52
N ALA A 51 -21.17 1.31 -8.57
CA ALA A 51 -20.39 2.50 -8.92
C ALA A 51 -19.26 2.76 -7.91
N ILE A 52 -19.55 2.62 -6.61
CA ILE A 52 -18.54 2.76 -5.54
C ILE A 52 -17.50 1.65 -5.64
N ALA A 53 -17.93 0.40 -5.88
CA ALA A 53 -17.04 -0.75 -6.05
C ALA A 53 -16.05 -0.54 -7.21
N LEU A 54 -16.54 -0.06 -8.35
CA LEU A 54 -15.70 0.22 -9.52
C LEU A 54 -14.70 1.36 -9.25
N GLY A 55 -15.16 2.46 -8.63
CA GLY A 55 -14.28 3.57 -8.27
C GLY A 55 -13.20 3.15 -7.26
N TYR A 56 -13.59 2.39 -6.24
CA TYR A 56 -12.66 1.86 -5.25
C TYR A 56 -11.68 0.85 -5.84
N LEU A 57 -12.12 -0.02 -6.76
CA LEU A 57 -11.25 -0.95 -7.48
C LEU A 57 -10.20 -0.21 -8.31
N ALA A 58 -10.61 0.81 -9.06
CA ALA A 58 -9.68 1.64 -9.84
C ALA A 58 -8.64 2.33 -8.94
N PHE A 59 -9.06 2.87 -7.80
CA PHE A 59 -8.17 3.40 -6.78
C PHE A 59 -7.19 2.34 -6.26
N CYS A 60 -7.67 1.15 -5.90
CA CYS A 60 -6.85 0.07 -5.36
C CYS A 60 -5.78 -0.39 -6.35
N ILE A 61 -6.14 -0.53 -7.63
CA ILE A 61 -5.19 -0.90 -8.70
C ILE A 61 -4.09 0.15 -8.81
N ASN A 62 -4.46 1.43 -8.91
CA ASN A 62 -3.48 2.50 -9.06
C ASN A 62 -2.57 2.63 -7.83
N ASN A 63 -3.16 2.52 -6.63
CA ASN A 63 -2.41 2.52 -5.38
C ASN A 63 -1.46 1.30 -5.28
N ASN A 64 -1.88 0.12 -5.72
CA ASN A 64 -1.03 -1.09 -5.73
C ASN A 64 0.17 -0.94 -6.68
N ILE A 65 -0.02 -0.32 -7.84
CA ILE A 65 1.06 -0.03 -8.80
C ILE A 65 2.06 0.95 -8.18
N ALA A 66 1.58 2.06 -7.62
CA ALA A 66 2.42 3.06 -6.96
C ALA A 66 3.19 2.46 -5.78
N LEU A 67 2.52 1.67 -4.94
CA LEU A 67 3.13 0.98 -3.80
C LEU A 67 4.16 -0.06 -4.24
N GLY A 68 3.88 -0.79 -5.32
CA GLY A 68 4.82 -1.73 -5.91
C GLY A 68 6.11 -1.06 -6.37
N ALA A 69 6.00 0.08 -7.07
CA ALA A 69 7.15 0.87 -7.50
C ALA A 69 7.92 1.44 -6.30
N ALA A 70 7.20 2.00 -5.32
CA ALA A 70 7.81 2.54 -4.11
C ALA A 70 8.57 1.48 -3.31
N GLN A 71 8.00 0.27 -3.18
CA GLN A 71 8.61 -0.85 -2.49
C GLN A 71 9.82 -1.41 -3.25
N ALA A 72 9.77 -1.43 -4.58
CA ALA A 72 10.90 -1.86 -5.40
C ALA A 72 12.11 -0.94 -5.19
N LEU A 73 11.87 0.38 -5.18
CA LEU A 73 12.90 1.37 -4.89
C LEU A 73 13.45 1.22 -3.46
N LEU A 74 12.58 0.96 -2.49
CA LEU A 74 12.98 0.70 -1.10
C LEU A 74 13.89 -0.53 -0.98
N VAL A 75 13.60 -1.60 -1.71
CA VAL A 75 14.45 -2.81 -1.77
C VAL A 75 15.81 -2.49 -2.40
N SER A 76 15.87 -1.69 -3.46
CA SER A 76 17.15 -1.28 -4.06
C SER A 76 17.97 -0.41 -3.12
N LEU A 77 17.33 0.53 -2.40
CA LEU A 77 18.01 1.39 -1.42
C LEU A 77 18.53 0.59 -0.23
N ALA A 78 17.77 -0.41 0.26
CA ALA A 78 18.24 -1.32 1.29
C ALA A 78 19.46 -2.14 0.86
N ARG A 79 19.53 -2.53 -0.42
CA ARG A 79 20.72 -3.19 -0.98
C ARG A 79 21.91 -2.24 -1.05
N ALA A 80 21.72 -1.05 -1.61
CA ALA A 80 22.76 -0.03 -1.71
C ALA A 80 23.33 0.36 -0.33
N ALA A 81 22.46 0.55 0.67
CA ALA A 81 22.89 0.87 2.04
C ALA A 81 23.73 -0.26 2.66
N ARG A 82 23.36 -1.52 2.44
CA ARG A 82 24.15 -2.68 2.92
C ARG A 82 25.49 -2.82 2.19
N GLU A 83 25.53 -2.55 0.90
CA GLU A 83 26.78 -2.58 0.12
C GLU A 83 27.74 -1.47 0.58
N ALA A 84 27.24 -0.25 0.78
CA ALA A 84 28.01 0.86 1.35
C ALA A 84 28.53 0.51 2.76
N ALA A 85 27.68 -0.05 3.62
CA ALA A 85 28.07 -0.40 4.98
C ALA A 85 29.13 -1.51 5.02
N ARG A 86 29.02 -2.51 4.13
CA ARG A 86 30.06 -3.54 3.99
C ARG A 86 31.39 -2.97 3.53
N ALA A 87 31.38 -2.00 2.62
CA ALA A 87 32.60 -1.32 2.17
C ALA A 87 33.29 -0.53 3.30
N GLU A 88 32.51 -0.01 4.25
CA GLU A 88 33.01 0.73 5.42
C GLU A 88 33.24 -0.15 6.67
N GLY A 89 33.01 -1.47 6.58
CA GLY A 89 33.17 -2.39 7.72
C GLY A 89 32.11 -2.22 8.82
N LEU A 90 30.97 -1.61 8.50
CA LEU A 90 29.88 -1.34 9.44
C LEU A 90 28.85 -2.50 9.47
N PRO A 91 28.40 -2.92 10.66
CA PRO A 91 27.43 -4.01 10.81
C PRO A 91 25.99 -3.54 10.56
N LEU A 92 25.66 -3.16 9.32
CA LEU A 92 24.32 -2.72 8.94
C LEU A 92 23.56 -3.82 8.19
N ASP A 93 22.43 -4.28 8.73
CA ASP A 93 21.51 -5.22 8.07
C ASP A 93 20.11 -4.62 7.94
N ILE A 94 19.91 -3.76 6.93
CA ILE A 94 18.58 -3.27 6.57
C ILE A 94 17.84 -4.29 5.71
N ARG A 95 16.60 -4.57 6.10
CA ARG A 95 15.70 -5.46 5.37
C ARG A 95 14.45 -4.70 4.96
N ALA A 96 14.20 -4.67 3.66
CA ALA A 96 12.92 -4.26 3.11
C ALA A 96 12.05 -5.49 2.84
N LEU A 97 10.74 -5.37 3.07
CA LEU A 97 9.79 -6.41 2.68
C LEU A 97 9.82 -6.64 1.17
N ALA A 98 9.54 -7.88 0.76
CA ALA A 98 9.43 -8.19 -0.65
C ALA A 98 8.24 -7.45 -1.29
N VAL A 99 8.45 -6.94 -2.51
CA VAL A 99 7.42 -6.23 -3.28
C VAL A 99 6.14 -7.06 -3.41
N GLY A 100 6.28 -8.35 -3.70
CA GLY A 100 5.13 -9.26 -3.82
C GLY A 100 4.31 -9.40 -2.54
N PHE A 101 4.97 -9.39 -1.38
CA PHE A 101 4.29 -9.48 -0.08
C PHE A 101 3.45 -8.22 0.19
N VAL A 102 4.04 -7.04 -0.03
CA VAL A 102 3.35 -5.75 0.15
C VAL A 102 2.17 -5.61 -0.81
N ARG A 103 2.37 -5.94 -2.09
CA ARG A 103 1.30 -5.90 -3.11
C ARG A 103 0.20 -6.92 -2.82
N GLY A 104 0.56 -8.12 -2.39
CA GLY A 104 -0.39 -9.16 -2.01
C GLY A 104 -1.23 -8.76 -0.79
N GLY A 105 -0.59 -8.20 0.25
CA GLY A 105 -1.28 -7.70 1.43
C GLY A 105 -2.31 -6.61 1.10
N GLN A 106 -1.94 -5.63 0.27
CA GLN A 106 -2.85 -4.57 -0.16
C GLN A 106 -4.03 -5.12 -0.98
N ALA A 107 -3.78 -6.09 -1.88
CA ALA A 107 -4.82 -6.74 -2.66
C ALA A 107 -5.82 -7.53 -1.79
N VAL A 108 -5.33 -8.24 -0.77
CA VAL A 108 -6.19 -8.97 0.18
C VAL A 108 -7.10 -8.00 0.95
N MET A 109 -6.55 -6.88 1.44
CA MET A 109 -7.35 -5.86 2.12
C MET A 109 -8.41 -5.24 1.20
N ALA A 110 -8.03 -4.91 -0.05
CA ALA A 110 -8.97 -4.38 -1.03
C ALA A 110 -10.10 -5.37 -1.33
N ALA A 111 -9.79 -6.65 -1.47
CA ALA A 111 -10.78 -7.71 -1.68
C ALA A 111 -11.74 -7.83 -0.49
N ALA A 112 -11.25 -7.71 0.75
CA ALA A 112 -12.10 -7.75 1.94
C ALA A 112 -13.10 -6.58 1.96
N VAL A 113 -12.67 -5.37 1.61
CA VAL A 113 -13.55 -4.19 1.53
C VAL A 113 -14.59 -4.34 0.42
N LEU A 114 -14.18 -4.81 -0.76
CA LEU A 114 -15.09 -5.07 -1.87
C LEU A 114 -16.13 -6.15 -1.54
N ALA A 115 -15.70 -7.24 -0.90
CA ALA A 115 -16.61 -8.29 -0.44
C ALA A 115 -17.62 -7.75 0.58
N GLY A 116 -17.19 -6.91 1.52
CA GLY A 116 -18.08 -6.23 2.46
C GLY A 116 -19.08 -5.31 1.76
N LEU A 117 -18.64 -4.53 0.78
CA LEU A 117 -19.50 -3.64 0.00
C LEU A 117 -20.57 -4.43 -0.78
N ILE A 118 -20.19 -5.55 -1.40
CA ILE A 118 -21.12 -6.42 -2.13
C ILE A 118 -22.10 -7.11 -1.17
N ALA A 119 -21.64 -7.59 -0.02
CA ALA A 119 -22.51 -8.21 0.98
C ALA A 119 -23.57 -7.23 1.48
N VAL A 120 -23.19 -5.98 1.77
CA VAL A 120 -24.14 -4.95 2.22
C VAL A 120 -25.10 -4.52 1.10
N GLY A 121 -24.60 -4.35 -0.13
CA GLY A 121 -25.41 -3.88 -1.26
C GLY A 121 -26.23 -4.95 -1.99
N GLY A 122 -25.90 -6.24 -1.82
CA GLY A 122 -26.51 -7.37 -2.53
C GLY A 122 -27.41 -8.27 -1.68
N VAL A 123 -27.29 -8.25 -0.35
CA VAL A 123 -28.07 -9.12 0.56
C VAL A 123 -29.26 -8.38 1.21
N LEU A 124 -29.33 -7.05 1.10
CA LEU A 124 -30.37 -6.23 1.72
C LEU A 124 -31.23 -5.42 0.73
N GLY A 125 -31.06 -5.66 -0.58
CA GLY A 125 -31.85 -5.04 -1.65
C GLY A 125 -33.03 -5.89 -2.09
#